data_AF-A0A7X8MX47-F1
#
_entry.id   AF-A0A7X8MX47-F1
#
_cell.length_a   1.000
_cell.length_b   1.000
_cell.length_c   1.000
_cell.angle_alpha   90.00
_cell.angle_beta   90.00
_cell.angle_gamma   90.00
#
_symmetry.space_group_name_H-M   'P 1'
#
loop_
_entity.id
_entity.type
_entity.pdbx_description
1 polymer ?
#
loop_
_entity_poly.entity_id
_entity_poly.type
_entity_poly.pdbx_seq_one_letter_code
_entity_poly.pdbx_strand_id
1 'polypeptide(L)'
;MTTERSTPIEKYALLSDTHTAALAAEDGGIDWLCLPRFDSQAVFTALLGTEEHGHWLIDAPGARVTDRIYRGDSFVLETTWESDTGTAVVTDFMPMDPD
;
A
#
# COMPACT_ATOMS: atom_id res chain seq x y z
N MET A 1 -20.16 14.46 -0.47
CA MET A 1 -19.16 14.93 0.51
C MET A 1 -18.20 13.78 0.66
N THR A 2 -17.21 13.74 -0.23
CA THR A 2 -16.18 12.70 -0.25
C THR A 2 -15.37 12.86 1.03
N THR A 3 -15.37 11.85 1.90
CA THR A 3 -14.61 11.89 3.15
C THR A 3 -13.15 12.07 2.80
N GLU A 4 -12.50 13.15 3.25
CA GLU A 4 -11.05 13.29 3.15
C GLU A 4 -10.40 12.13 3.91
N ARG A 5 -9.97 11.09 3.18
CA ARG A 5 -9.12 10.05 3.71
C ARG A 5 -7.69 10.56 3.64
N SER A 6 -7.12 10.86 4.80
CA SER A 6 -5.70 11.17 4.96
C SER A 6 -5.11 10.15 5.91
N THR A 7 -4.20 9.32 5.40
CA THR A 7 -3.44 8.35 6.18
C THR A 7 -2.17 9.04 6.70
N PRO A 8 -1.86 8.97 8.01
CA PRO A 8 -0.61 9.51 8.54
C PRO A 8 0.61 8.87 7.87
N ILE A 9 1.69 9.64 7.69
CA ILE A 9 2.86 9.16 6.93
C ILE A 9 3.47 7.88 7.53
N GLU A 10 3.47 7.78 8.87
CA GLU A 10 3.97 6.64 9.63
C GLU A 10 3.10 5.37 9.48
N LYS A 11 1.91 5.49 8.89
CA LYS A 11 1.03 4.36 8.59
C LYS A 11 1.24 3.77 7.20
N TYR A 12 2.09 4.39 6.37
CA TYR A 12 2.49 3.79 5.11
C TYR A 12 3.67 2.84 5.27
N ALA A 13 3.63 1.74 4.52
CA ALA A 13 4.78 0.87 4.28
C ALA A 13 5.35 1.18 2.89
N LEU A 14 6.67 1.13 2.79
CA LEU A 14 7.39 1.24 1.52
C LEU A 14 7.50 -0.14 0.86
N LEU A 15 7.12 -0.24 -0.40
CA LEU A 15 7.47 -1.36 -1.29
C LEU A 15 8.44 -0.83 -2.34
N SER A 16 9.45 -1.61 -2.73
CA SER A 16 10.41 -1.17 -3.76
C SER A 16 11.04 -2.35 -4.50
N ASP A 17 11.30 -2.15 -5.78
CA ASP A 17 12.07 -3.02 -6.67
C ASP A 17 13.44 -2.40 -7.03
N THR A 18 13.91 -1.43 -6.23
CA THR A 18 15.11 -0.60 -6.44
C THR A 18 15.05 0.41 -7.60
N HIS A 19 14.07 0.31 -8.50
CA HIS A 19 13.86 1.27 -9.59
C HIS A 19 12.83 2.33 -9.22
N THR A 20 11.83 1.95 -8.43
CA THR A 20 10.81 2.83 -7.90
C THR A 20 10.30 2.36 -6.52
N ALA A 21 9.27 3.04 -5.99
CA ALA A 21 8.57 2.62 -4.79
C ALA A 21 7.08 2.95 -4.80
N ALA A 22 6.32 2.10 -4.12
CA ALA A 22 4.92 2.33 -3.78
C ALA A 22 4.80 2.63 -2.28
N LEU A 23 3.86 3.51 -1.90
CA LEU A 23 3.45 3.70 -0.51
C LEU A 23 2.13 3.01 -0.26
N ALA A 24 2.18 1.91 0.50
CA ALA A 24 1.03 1.11 0.87
C ALA A 24 0.44 1.58 2.21
N ALA A 25 -0.80 2.03 2.21
CA ALA A 25 -1.54 2.39 3.40
C ALA A 25 -1.91 1.16 4.24
N GLU A 26 -2.20 1.36 5.52
CA GLU A 26 -2.63 0.29 6.42
C GLU A 26 -4.00 -0.31 6.03
N ASP A 27 -4.85 0.47 5.35
CA ASP A 27 -6.16 0.03 4.85
C ASP A 27 -6.10 -0.74 3.52
N GLY A 28 -4.90 -1.04 3.03
CA GLY A 28 -4.66 -1.78 1.79
C GLY A 28 -4.61 -0.92 0.52
N GLY A 29 -4.67 0.41 0.67
CA GLY A 29 -4.48 1.35 -0.43
C GLY A 29 -3.03 1.44 -0.91
N ILE A 30 -2.82 1.68 -2.22
CA ILE A 30 -1.57 2.25 -2.75
C ILE A 30 -1.86 3.68 -3.18
N ASP A 31 -1.42 4.65 -2.37
CA ASP A 31 -1.78 6.06 -2.52
C ASP A 31 -0.73 6.90 -3.25
N TRP A 32 0.47 6.33 -3.43
CA TRP A 32 1.56 6.91 -4.20
C TRP A 32 2.34 5.85 -4.95
N LEU A 33 2.56 6.08 -6.25
CA LEU A 33 3.40 5.22 -7.09
C LEU A 33 3.84 5.98 -8.34
N CYS A 34 5.16 6.10 -8.55
CA CYS A 34 5.73 6.53 -9.82
C CYS A 34 6.17 5.29 -10.61
N LEU A 35 5.91 5.23 -11.92
CA LEU A 35 6.40 4.15 -12.79
C LEU A 35 6.98 4.71 -14.09
N PRO A 36 8.08 4.13 -14.61
CA PRO A 36 8.82 2.98 -14.07
C PRO A 36 9.90 3.35 -13.03
N ARG A 37 10.14 4.64 -12.79
CA ARG A 37 11.22 5.12 -11.91
C ARG A 37 10.75 6.22 -10.95
N PHE A 38 11.50 6.45 -9.88
CA PHE A 38 11.16 7.42 -8.82
C PHE A 38 10.80 8.83 -9.33
N ASP A 39 11.43 9.30 -10.40
CA ASP A 39 11.25 10.63 -11.01
C ASP A 39 10.26 10.63 -12.19
N SER A 40 9.58 9.50 -12.46
CA SER A 40 8.50 9.45 -13.45
C SER A 40 7.23 10.14 -12.96
N GLN A 41 6.28 10.35 -13.87
CA GLN A 41 4.94 10.78 -13.49
C GLN A 41 4.30 9.76 -12.55
N ALA A 42 3.65 10.25 -11.50
CA ALA A 42 2.93 9.42 -10.56
C ALA A 42 1.64 8.87 -11.21
N VAL A 43 1.44 7.56 -11.09
CA VAL A 43 0.21 6.85 -11.49
C VAL A 43 -0.87 7.00 -10.41
N PHE A 44 -0.45 7.04 -9.14
CA PHE A 44 -1.32 7.27 -7.98
C PHE A 44 -0.82 8.48 -7.19
N THR A 45 -1.74 9.35 -6.78
CA THR A 45 -1.42 10.61 -6.07
C THR A 45 -2.38 10.94 -4.92
N ALA A 46 -3.17 9.97 -4.46
CA ALA A 46 -4.07 10.15 -3.33
C ALA A 46 -3.36 10.64 -2.04
N LEU A 47 -2.07 10.34 -1.87
CA LEU A 47 -1.25 10.85 -0.75
C LEU A 47 -1.28 12.38 -0.61
N LEU A 48 -1.27 13.11 -1.73
CA LEU A 48 -1.24 14.58 -1.75
C LEU A 48 -2.62 15.20 -2.01
N GLY A 49 -3.65 14.37 -2.15
CA GLY A 49 -4.98 14.80 -2.56
C GLY A 49 -6.08 14.01 -1.86
N THR A 50 -6.92 13.38 -2.67
CA THR A 50 -8.10 12.62 -2.24
C THR A 50 -8.14 11.32 -3.02
N GLU A 51 -9.09 10.44 -2.71
CA GLU A 51 -9.28 9.18 -3.45
C GLU A 51 -9.55 9.38 -4.96
N GLU A 52 -10.01 10.56 -5.36
CA GLU A 52 -10.19 10.95 -6.77
C GLU A 52 -8.86 11.18 -7.52
N HIS A 53 -7.76 11.38 -6.80
CA HIS A 53 -6.41 11.60 -7.35
C HIS A 53 -5.65 10.29 -7.64
N GLY A 54 -6.39 9.20 -7.85
CA GLY A 54 -5.85 7.89 -8.22
C GLY A 54 -5.22 7.16 -7.04
N HIS A 55 -5.71 5.95 -6.80
CA HIS A 55 -5.15 4.96 -5.89
C HIS A 55 -5.53 3.56 -6.39
N TRP A 56 -4.84 2.54 -5.89
CA TRP A 56 -5.31 1.17 -5.96
C TRP A 56 -5.76 0.72 -4.58
N LEU A 57 -6.73 -0.19 -4.49
CA LEU A 57 -7.25 -0.68 -3.22
C LEU A 57 -7.53 -2.17 -3.30
N ILE A 58 -7.00 -2.90 -2.32
CA ILE A 58 -7.56 -4.16 -1.85
C ILE A 58 -8.00 -3.92 -0.41
N ASP A 59 -9.17 -4.42 -0.01
CA ASP A 59 -9.66 -4.31 1.36
C ASP A 59 -10.37 -5.59 1.81
N ALA A 60 -10.56 -5.73 3.11
CA ALA A 60 -11.45 -6.71 3.71
C ALA A 60 -12.50 -5.97 4.54
N PRO A 61 -13.68 -5.68 3.96
CA PRO A 61 -14.71 -4.92 4.64
C PRO A 61 -15.10 -5.54 6.00
N GLY A 62 -15.06 -4.71 7.04
CA GLY A 62 -15.37 -5.13 8.42
C GLY A 62 -14.25 -5.87 9.13
N ALA A 63 -13.11 -6.10 8.47
CA ALA A 63 -11.90 -6.59 9.13
C ALA A 63 -11.07 -5.41 9.67
N ARG A 64 -10.28 -5.68 10.70
CA ARG A 64 -9.25 -4.75 11.22
C ARG A 64 -7.87 -5.33 10.99
N VAL A 65 -6.88 -4.47 10.79
CA VAL A 65 -5.47 -4.88 10.79
C VAL A 65 -5.07 -5.31 12.19
N THR A 66 -4.53 -6.53 12.32
CA THR A 66 -4.05 -7.06 13.60
C THR A 66 -2.55 -7.25 13.64
N ASP A 67 -1.91 -7.47 12.49
CA ASP A 67 -0.46 -7.56 12.38
C ASP A 67 0.00 -7.02 11.02
N ARG A 68 1.19 -6.42 11.01
CA ARG A 68 1.79 -5.86 9.80
C ARG A 68 3.30 -5.88 9.90
N ILE A 69 3.93 -6.71 9.08
CA ILE A 69 5.36 -7.00 9.17
C ILE A 69 6.01 -7.07 7.79
N TYR A 70 7.28 -6.67 7.71
CA TYR A 70 8.12 -7.07 6.59
C TYR A 70 8.62 -8.49 6.81
N ARG A 71 8.58 -9.32 5.78
CA ARG A 71 9.08 -10.69 5.84
C ARG A 71 10.62 -10.68 5.81
N GLY A 72 11.23 -10.95 6.96
CA GLY A 72 12.69 -10.93 7.11
C GLY A 72 13.28 -9.56 6.76
N ASP A 73 14.48 -9.55 6.19
CA ASP A 73 15.17 -8.33 5.76
C ASP A 73 14.80 -7.97 4.31
N SER A 74 13.50 -7.79 4.03
CA SER A 74 13.00 -7.50 2.68
C SER A 74 11.90 -6.43 2.64
N PHE A 75 11.57 -5.91 1.46
CA PHE A 75 10.40 -5.07 1.22
C PHE A 75 9.13 -5.87 0.86
N VAL A 76 9.07 -7.16 1.21
CA VAL A 76 7.84 -7.95 1.11
C VAL A 76 7.01 -7.71 2.35
N LEU A 77 5.89 -7.00 2.19
CA LEU A 77 4.98 -6.65 3.27
C LEU A 77 3.92 -7.75 3.43
N GLU A 78 3.70 -8.19 4.65
CA GLU A 78 2.55 -9.01 5.03
C GLU A 78 1.63 -8.21 5.96
N THR A 79 0.35 -8.13 5.60
CA THR A 79 -0.68 -7.49 6.42
C THR A 79 -1.76 -8.51 6.76
N THR A 80 -2.00 -8.73 8.05
CA THR A 80 -3.04 -9.65 8.55
C THR A 80 -4.27 -8.85 8.96
N TRP A 81 -5.42 -9.25 8.42
CA TRP A 81 -6.73 -8.67 8.68
C TRP A 81 -7.65 -9.69 9.34
N GLU A 82 -8.31 -9.32 10.42
CA GLU A 82 -9.27 -10.17 11.14
C GLU A 82 -10.66 -9.55 11.18
N SER A 83 -11.67 -10.36 10.88
CA SER A 83 -13.09 -10.05 11.06
C SER A 83 -13.77 -11.12 11.92
N ASP A 84 -15.06 -10.94 12.21
CA ASP A 84 -15.85 -11.95 12.92
C ASP A 84 -16.03 -13.27 12.14
N THR A 85 -15.77 -13.26 10.82
CA THR A 85 -15.98 -14.40 9.94
C THR A 85 -14.69 -15.09 9.49
N GLY A 86 -13.52 -14.50 9.76
CA GLY A 86 -12.25 -15.12 9.44
C GLY A 86 -11.06 -14.16 9.38
N THR A 87 -9.98 -14.65 8.79
CA THR A 87 -8.71 -13.94 8.66
C THR A 87 -8.29 -13.90 7.19
N ALA A 88 -7.85 -12.74 6.73
CA ALA A 88 -7.20 -12.55 5.44
C ALA A 88 -5.75 -12.12 5.67
N VAL A 89 -4.83 -12.67 4.88
CA VAL A 89 -3.42 -12.27 4.89
C VAL A 89 -3.07 -11.79 3.49
N VAL A 90 -2.72 -10.51 3.38
CA VAL A 90 -2.29 -9.88 2.12
C VAL A 90 -0.78 -9.81 2.11
N THR A 91 -0.16 -10.21 0.99
CA THR A 91 1.28 -10.09 0.78
C THR A 91 1.54 -9.16 -0.40
N ASP A 92 2.09 -7.99 -0.13
CA ASP A 92 2.41 -6.97 -1.13
C ASP A 92 3.92 -6.92 -1.36
N PHE A 93 4.33 -6.92 -2.63
CA PHE A 93 5.72 -6.75 -3.01
C PHE A 93 5.83 -6.25 -4.45
N MET A 94 6.95 -5.60 -4.76
CA MET A 94 7.31 -5.31 -6.14
C MET A 94 8.32 -6.38 -6.59
N PRO A 95 8.07 -7.08 -7.71
CA PRO A 95 9.03 -8.04 -8.22
C PRO A 95 10.28 -7.30 -8.71
N MET A 96 11.45 -7.83 -8.35
CA MET A 96 12.71 -7.36 -8.93
C MET A 96 12.76 -7.79 -10.39
N ASP A 97 13.03 -6.85 -11.30
CA ASP A 97 13.39 -7.18 -12.68
C ASP A 97 14.79 -7.81 -12.67
N PRO A 98 14.98 -9.05 -13.16
CA PRO A 98 16.28 -9.71 -13.18
C PRO A 98 17.22 -9.21 -14.29
N ASP A 99 16.73 -8.41 -15.23
CA ASP A 99 17.48 -7.96 -16.42
C ASP A 99 18.30 -6.67 -16.21
#